data_AF-A0A950FJC5-F1
#
_entry.id   AF-A0A950FJC5-F1
#
_cell.length_a   1.000
_cell.length_b   1.000
_cell.length_c   1.000
_cell.angle_alpha   90.00
_cell.angle_beta   90.00
_cell.angle_gamma   90.00
#
_symmetry.space_group_name_H-M   'P 1'
#
loop_
_entity.id
_entity.type
_entity.pdbx_description
1 polymer ?
#
loop_
_entity_poly.entity_id
_entity_poly.type
_entity_poly.pdbx_seq_one_letter_code
_entity_poly.pdbx_strand_id
1 'polypeptide(L)'
;MSEGEDQSDTPAGDSITLGNEKQAIEVLAQSIQGLWEVVNNLTRLRLTKRLDFRVTIFGSARVPRDHWVYAAVRDLAKELGALGCGIVTGGGPGLMAAANEGIALAGPEAQKRSMGIRVHLPFEQDVNPFVAEAYNHRTFFSRLHHFVLVSEAFVVVPGGIGTVLELAMIWQLLQVRKLHQTPLILIGRMWA
;
A
#
# COMPACT_ATOMS: atom_id res chain seq x y z
N MET A 1 65.24 -11.12 -38.66
CA MET A 1 64.11 -11.99 -38.22
C MET A 1 63.69 -11.52 -36.86
N SER A 2 62.38 -11.24 -36.72
CA SER A 2 61.62 -11.17 -35.46
C SER A 2 62.01 -10.10 -34.45
N GLU A 3 61.34 -8.94 -34.49
CA GLU A 3 60.92 -8.26 -33.26
C GLU A 3 59.43 -7.88 -33.43
N GLY A 4 58.62 -8.34 -32.49
CA GLY A 4 57.17 -8.36 -32.57
C GLY A 4 56.53 -6.99 -32.38
N GLU A 5 55.46 -6.75 -33.14
CA GLU A 5 54.47 -5.73 -32.84
C GLU A 5 53.57 -6.24 -31.71
N ASP A 6 53.76 -5.69 -30.51
CA ASP A 6 52.81 -5.82 -29.41
C ASP A 6 51.72 -4.76 -29.61
N GLN A 7 50.60 -5.17 -30.23
CA GLN A 7 49.37 -4.38 -30.25
C GLN A 7 48.68 -4.50 -28.90
N SER A 8 49.01 -3.59 -27.98
CA SER A 8 48.21 -3.37 -26.77
C SER A 8 46.99 -2.53 -27.13
N ASP A 9 45.94 -3.21 -27.59
CA ASP A 9 44.59 -2.67 -27.78
C ASP A 9 44.05 -2.28 -26.39
N THR A 10 44.06 -0.98 -26.07
CA THR A 10 43.47 -0.46 -24.83
C THR A 10 42.10 0.12 -25.19
N PRO A 11 40.98 -0.39 -24.64
CA PRO A 11 39.67 0.18 -24.94
C PRO A 11 39.60 1.60 -24.38
N ALA A 12 39.30 2.56 -25.25
CA ALA A 12 39.11 3.95 -24.90
C ALA A 12 38.03 4.10 -23.79
N GLY A 13 38.34 4.93 -22.80
CA GLY A 13 37.69 4.99 -21.49
C GLY A 13 36.16 5.11 -21.49
N ASP A 14 35.57 4.30 -20.61
CA ASP A 14 34.15 4.19 -20.25
C ASP A 14 33.58 5.42 -19.48
N SER A 15 34.28 6.55 -19.52
CA SER A 15 33.97 7.74 -18.72
C SER A 15 33.37 8.86 -19.58
N ILE A 16 32.14 9.27 -19.26
CA ILE A 16 31.45 10.34 -19.98
C ILE A 16 31.59 11.65 -19.20
N THR A 17 32.12 12.68 -19.86
CA THR A 17 32.31 14.00 -19.27
C THR A 17 30.98 14.77 -19.25
N LEU A 18 30.65 15.41 -18.13
CA LEU A 18 29.44 16.22 -17.97
C LEU A 18 29.34 17.42 -18.95
N GLY A 19 30.44 17.79 -19.62
CA GLY A 19 30.44 18.81 -20.67
C GLY A 19 29.81 18.36 -21.99
N ASN A 20 29.61 17.05 -22.20
CA ASN A 20 28.83 16.53 -23.31
C ASN A 20 27.38 16.30 -22.84
N GLU A 21 26.61 17.38 -22.81
CA GLU A 21 25.24 17.40 -22.26
C GLU A 21 24.35 16.32 -22.86
N LYS A 22 24.42 16.09 -24.18
CA LYS A 22 23.62 15.07 -24.86
C LYS A 22 23.94 13.66 -24.37
N GLN A 23 25.23 13.34 -24.26
CA GLN A 23 25.67 12.01 -23.84
C GLN A 23 25.44 11.78 -22.34
N ALA A 24 25.59 12.82 -21.51
CA ALA A 24 25.26 12.77 -20.09
C ALA A 24 23.76 12.57 -19.84
N ILE A 25 22.89 13.25 -20.60
CA ILE A 25 21.44 13.05 -20.56
C ILE A 25 21.08 11.62 -20.96
N GLU A 26 21.74 11.07 -21.98
CA GLU A 26 21.48 9.70 -22.45
C GLU A 26 21.80 8.65 -21.38
N VAL A 27 22.96 8.76 -20.71
CA VAL A 27 23.32 7.87 -19.59
C VAL A 27 22.32 8.00 -18.43
N LEU A 28 21.91 9.22 -18.09
CA LEU A 28 20.93 9.46 -17.02
C LEU A 28 19.59 8.81 -17.37
N ALA A 29 19.11 8.99 -18.60
CA ALA A 29 17.84 8.40 -19.05
C ALA A 29 17.89 6.87 -19.01
N GLN A 30 18.96 6.26 -19.53
CA GLN A 30 19.16 4.81 -19.50
C GLN A 30 19.26 4.28 -18.06
N SER A 31 19.97 4.99 -17.17
CA SER A 31 20.10 4.61 -15.76
C SER A 31 18.76 4.67 -15.03
N ILE A 32 17.95 5.70 -15.29
CA ILE A 32 16.60 5.83 -14.71
C ILE A 32 15.68 4.73 -15.24
N GLN A 33 15.75 4.40 -16.54
CA GLN A 33 15.01 3.29 -17.12
C GLN A 33 15.43 1.94 -16.52
N GLY A 34 16.72 1.70 -16.35
CA GLY A 34 17.23 0.48 -15.71
C GLY A 34 16.76 0.36 -14.26
N LEU A 35 16.78 1.45 -13.50
CA LEU A 35 16.24 1.47 -12.14
C LEU A 35 14.72 1.16 -12.13
N TRP A 36 13.98 1.72 -13.08
CA TRP A 36 12.55 1.45 -13.24
C TRP A 36 12.26 -0.03 -13.51
N GLU A 37 13.05 -0.67 -14.37
CA GLU A 37 12.93 -2.11 -14.63
C GLU A 37 13.23 -2.96 -13.38
N VAL A 38 14.27 -2.60 -12.62
CA VAL A 38 14.58 -3.27 -11.35
C VAL A 38 13.40 -3.16 -10.39
N VAL A 39 12.83 -1.96 -10.22
CA VAL A 39 11.65 -1.75 -9.37
C VAL A 39 10.45 -2.58 -9.85
N ASN A 40 10.18 -2.60 -11.16
CA ASN A 40 9.10 -3.40 -11.74
C ASN A 40 9.31 -4.91 -11.51
N ASN A 41 10.55 -5.38 -11.58
CA ASN A 41 10.85 -6.78 -11.32
C ASN A 41 10.68 -7.13 -9.84
N LEU A 42 11.14 -6.28 -8.94
CA LEU A 42 11.01 -6.51 -7.49
C LEU A 42 9.55 -6.45 -7.03
N THR A 43 8.73 -5.57 -7.62
CA THR A 43 7.29 -5.47 -7.28
C THR A 43 6.47 -6.69 -7.73
N ARG A 44 7.01 -7.57 -8.59
CA ARG A 44 6.40 -8.86 -8.94
C ARG A 44 6.56 -9.90 -7.83
N LEU A 45 7.50 -9.70 -6.91
CA LEU A 45 7.72 -10.62 -5.80
C LEU A 45 6.51 -10.54 -4.85
N ARG A 46 5.77 -11.65 -4.76
CA ARG A 46 4.71 -11.82 -3.77
C ARG A 46 5.21 -12.71 -2.65
N LEU A 47 5.07 -12.26 -1.42
CA LEU A 47 5.31 -13.09 -0.25
C LEU A 47 4.33 -14.27 -0.29
N THR A 48 4.85 -15.49 -0.49
CA THR A 48 4.06 -16.69 -0.80
C THR A 48 3.34 -17.28 0.43
N LYS A 49 3.65 -16.76 1.63
CA LYS A 49 2.95 -17.02 2.88
C LYS A 49 3.11 -15.80 3.78
N ARG A 50 2.05 -15.03 3.96
CA ARG A 50 1.97 -14.14 5.13
C ARG A 50 1.39 -14.95 6.27
N LEU A 51 2.07 -14.92 7.42
CA LEU A 51 1.65 -15.64 8.63
C LEU A 51 0.27 -15.17 9.14
N ASP A 52 -0.16 -13.97 8.75
CA ASP A 52 -1.45 -13.38 9.15
C ASP A 52 -2.19 -12.84 7.91
N PHE A 53 -3.38 -13.36 7.63
CA PHE A 53 -4.30 -12.87 6.59
C PHE A 53 -4.81 -11.48 6.96
N ARG A 54 -4.65 -10.48 6.09
CA ARG A 54 -4.98 -9.08 6.39
C ARG A 54 -6.16 -8.59 5.56
N VAL A 55 -7.08 -7.93 6.26
CA VAL A 55 -8.27 -7.31 5.68
C VAL A 55 -8.12 -5.80 5.75
N THR A 56 -8.14 -5.14 4.59
CA THR A 56 -8.25 -3.68 4.55
C THR A 56 -9.71 -3.27 4.64
N ILE A 57 -10.02 -2.34 5.54
CA ILE A 57 -11.36 -1.75 5.67
C ILE A 57 -11.30 -0.27 5.28
N PHE A 58 -12.01 0.07 4.19
CA PHE A 58 -12.17 1.45 3.71
C PHE A 58 -13.53 2.02 4.12
N GLY A 59 -13.56 3.27 4.60
CA GLY A 59 -14.79 3.88 5.07
C GLY A 59 -14.66 5.36 5.43
N SER A 60 -15.79 5.98 5.75
CA SER A 60 -15.86 7.40 6.08
C SER A 60 -15.04 7.79 7.31
N ALA A 61 -14.27 8.86 7.20
CA ALA A 61 -13.61 9.54 8.31
C ALA A 61 -14.56 10.37 9.19
N ARG A 62 -15.83 10.53 8.79
CA ARG A 62 -16.78 11.50 9.38
C ARG A 62 -17.90 10.87 10.21
N VAL A 63 -17.97 9.55 10.26
CA VAL A 63 -19.01 8.86 11.04
C VAL A 63 -18.65 8.91 12.54
N PRO A 64 -19.53 9.40 13.42
CA PRO A 64 -19.25 9.51 14.84
C PRO A 64 -19.35 8.15 15.56
N ARG A 65 -18.75 8.04 16.75
CA ARG A 65 -18.61 6.77 17.49
C ARG A 65 -19.94 6.17 17.96
N ASP A 66 -20.96 7.01 18.16
CA ASP A 66 -22.32 6.65 18.57
C ASP A 66 -23.20 6.17 17.41
N HIS A 67 -22.75 6.34 16.16
CA HIS A 67 -23.49 5.90 14.99
C HIS A 67 -23.45 4.38 14.84
N TRP A 68 -24.58 3.77 14.49
CA TRP A 68 -24.70 2.31 14.37
C TRP A 68 -23.68 1.66 13.42
N VAL A 69 -23.32 2.36 12.33
CA VAL A 69 -22.29 1.88 11.38
C VAL A 69 -20.92 1.77 12.05
N TYR A 70 -20.59 2.68 12.97
CA TYR A 70 -19.36 2.62 13.73
C TYR A 70 -19.31 1.33 14.55
N ALA A 71 -20.37 1.04 15.29
CA ALA A 71 -20.48 -0.19 16.07
C ALA A 71 -20.39 -1.44 15.18
N ALA A 72 -21.10 -1.47 14.06
CA ALA A 72 -21.06 -2.59 13.13
C ALA A 72 -19.66 -2.85 12.55
N VAL A 73 -18.93 -1.79 12.18
CA VAL A 73 -17.55 -1.91 11.66
C VAL A 73 -16.59 -2.38 12.75
N ARG A 74 -16.73 -1.86 13.97
CA ARG A 74 -15.96 -2.30 15.13
C ARG A 74 -16.19 -3.77 15.43
N ASP A 75 -17.44 -4.21 15.44
CA ASP A 75 -17.78 -5.60 15.75
C ASP A 75 -17.29 -6.55 14.64
N LEU A 76 -17.42 -6.16 13.37
CA LEU A 76 -16.82 -6.89 12.25
C LEU A 76 -15.30 -7.06 12.41
N ALA A 77 -14.58 -5.98 12.71
CA ALA A 77 -13.13 -6.02 12.86
C ALA A 77 -12.69 -6.83 14.10
N LYS A 78 -13.50 -6.85 15.16
CA LYS A 78 -13.28 -7.71 16.33
C LYS A 78 -13.39 -9.18 15.97
N GLU A 79 -14.43 -9.59 15.26
CA GLU A 79 -14.60 -10.98 14.82
C GLU A 79 -13.47 -11.41 13.88
N LEU A 80 -13.07 -10.54 12.93
CA LEU A 80 -11.91 -10.79 12.07
C LEU A 80 -10.62 -10.96 12.89
N GLY A 81 -10.40 -10.10 13.89
CA GLY A 81 -9.25 -10.21 14.80
C GLY A 81 -9.26 -11.52 15.60
N ALA A 82 -10.43 -11.97 16.07
CA ALA A 82 -10.59 -13.23 16.79
C ALA A 82 -10.32 -14.46 15.91
N LEU A 83 -10.58 -14.35 14.59
CA LEU A 83 -10.21 -15.35 13.59
C LEU A 83 -8.71 -15.32 13.21
N GLY A 84 -7.94 -14.41 13.82
CA GLY A 84 -6.51 -14.27 13.59
C GLY A 84 -6.14 -13.35 12.41
N CYS A 85 -7.12 -12.64 11.83
CA CYS A 85 -6.83 -11.70 10.76
C CYS A 85 -6.18 -10.41 11.27
N GLY A 86 -5.32 -9.81 10.46
CA GLY A 86 -4.87 -8.42 10.64
C GLY A 86 -5.87 -7.43 10.05
N ILE A 87 -5.93 -6.23 10.61
CA ILE A 87 -6.78 -5.14 10.12
C ILE A 87 -5.90 -4.00 9.63
N VAL A 88 -6.17 -3.55 8.41
CA VAL A 88 -5.46 -2.44 7.77
C VAL A 88 -6.46 -1.33 7.47
N THR A 89 -6.12 -0.09 7.83
CA THR A 89 -6.97 1.09 7.58
C THR A 89 -6.12 2.28 7.14
N GLY A 90 -6.75 3.43 6.88
CA GLY A 90 -6.04 4.70 6.70
C GLY A 90 -5.50 5.34 7.99
N GLY A 91 -5.77 4.75 9.17
CA GLY A 91 -5.30 5.23 10.48
C GLY A 91 -5.99 6.49 11.01
N GLY A 92 -6.95 7.05 10.28
CA GLY A 92 -7.69 8.25 10.65
C GLY A 92 -8.89 7.99 11.58
N PRO A 93 -9.76 9.00 11.78
CA PRO A 93 -10.97 8.91 12.60
C PRO A 93 -12.10 8.11 11.91
N GLY A 94 -13.27 8.10 12.53
CA GLY A 94 -14.48 7.53 11.95
C GLY A 94 -14.40 6.01 11.81
N LEU A 95 -14.81 5.49 10.65
CA LEU A 95 -14.87 4.04 10.42
C LEU A 95 -13.49 3.38 10.37
N MET A 96 -12.43 4.14 10.08
CA MET A 96 -11.06 3.65 10.23
C MET A 96 -10.75 3.36 11.71
N ALA A 97 -11.02 4.34 12.59
CA ALA A 97 -10.87 4.15 14.03
C ALA A 97 -11.78 3.04 14.58
N ALA A 98 -13.00 2.89 14.07
CA ALA A 98 -13.89 1.78 14.43
C ALA A 98 -13.25 0.43 14.15
N ALA A 99 -12.67 0.25 12.95
CA ALA A 99 -12.01 -0.98 12.57
C ALA A 99 -10.75 -1.26 13.42
N ASN A 100 -9.91 -0.25 13.66
CA ASN A 100 -8.74 -0.40 14.52
C ASN A 100 -9.13 -0.68 15.99
N GLU A 101 -10.19 -0.06 16.50
CA GLU A 101 -10.75 -0.34 17.83
C GLU A 101 -11.27 -1.78 17.91
N GLY A 102 -11.97 -2.26 16.88
CA GLY A 102 -12.50 -3.61 16.83
C GLY A 102 -11.43 -4.68 17.01
N ILE A 103 -10.32 -4.59 16.26
CA ILE A 103 -9.22 -5.54 16.42
C ILE A 103 -8.54 -5.41 17.80
N ALA A 104 -8.46 -4.21 18.38
CA ALA A 104 -7.95 -4.05 19.74
C ALA A 104 -8.83 -4.76 20.79
N LEU A 105 -10.16 -4.78 20.59
CA LEU A 105 -11.11 -5.50 21.42
C LEU A 105 -11.03 -7.03 21.28
N ALA A 106 -10.38 -7.55 20.23
CA ALA A 106 -10.10 -8.98 20.10
C ALA A 106 -8.93 -9.44 20.99
N GLY A 107 -8.18 -8.50 21.57
CA GLY A 107 -7.15 -8.75 22.58
C GLY A 107 -5.77 -8.21 22.19
N PRO A 108 -4.80 -8.19 23.13
CA PRO A 108 -3.49 -7.56 22.92
C PRO A 108 -2.68 -8.16 21.77
N GLU A 109 -2.74 -9.49 21.57
CA GLU A 109 -2.05 -10.15 20.47
C GLU A 109 -2.67 -9.83 19.11
N ALA A 110 -4.01 -9.72 19.04
CA ALA A 110 -4.70 -9.30 17.82
C ALA A 110 -4.38 -7.83 17.50
N GLN A 111 -4.34 -6.96 18.51
CA GLN A 111 -4.04 -5.53 18.34
C GLN A 111 -2.71 -5.30 17.63
N LYS A 112 -1.68 -6.14 17.87
CA LYS A 112 -0.37 -6.04 17.18
C LYS A 112 -0.48 -6.12 15.65
N ARG A 113 -1.59 -6.65 15.13
CA ARG A 113 -1.88 -6.77 13.69
C ARG A 113 -2.75 -5.62 13.16
N SER A 114 -2.93 -4.55 13.93
CA SER A 114 -3.65 -3.33 13.56
C SER A 114 -2.71 -2.34 12.88
N MET A 115 -2.94 -2.06 11.59
CA MET A 115 -2.11 -1.18 10.77
C MET A 115 -2.87 0.07 10.30
N GLY A 116 -2.20 1.22 10.32
CA GLY A 116 -2.68 2.47 9.75
C GLY A 116 -1.75 2.98 8.64
N ILE A 117 -2.22 2.99 7.38
CA ILE A 117 -1.47 3.51 6.23
C ILE A 117 -1.97 4.90 5.88
N ARG A 118 -1.20 5.90 6.30
CA ARG A 118 -1.50 7.33 6.22
C ARG A 118 -0.85 8.00 5.01
N VAL A 119 -1.34 9.18 4.67
CA VAL A 119 -0.73 10.07 3.67
C VAL A 119 -0.60 11.46 4.27
N HIS A 120 0.59 12.05 4.15
CA HIS A 120 0.90 13.35 4.71
C HIS A 120 -0.04 14.42 4.14
N LEU A 121 -0.83 15.06 5.01
CA LEU A 121 -1.66 16.20 4.68
C LEU A 121 -1.37 17.38 5.62
N PRO A 122 -1.51 18.64 5.17
CA PRO A 122 -1.22 19.82 6.00
C PRO A 122 -2.12 19.94 7.25
N PHE A 123 -3.29 19.28 7.22
CA PHE A 123 -4.36 19.34 8.22
C PHE A 123 -4.65 17.94 8.80
N GLU A 124 -3.66 17.05 8.79
CA GLU A 124 -3.85 15.68 9.24
C GLU A 124 -4.14 15.60 10.74
N GLN A 125 -5.09 14.74 11.09
CA GLN A 125 -5.40 14.41 12.48
C GLN A 125 -4.41 13.37 12.99
N ASP A 126 -4.19 13.28 14.30
CA ASP A 126 -3.33 12.24 14.88
C ASP A 126 -3.82 10.83 14.51
N VAL A 127 -2.89 9.88 14.51
CA VAL A 127 -3.22 8.47 14.30
C VAL A 127 -4.17 8.03 15.42
N ASN A 128 -5.23 7.30 15.07
CA ASN A 128 -6.14 6.83 16.10
C ASN A 128 -5.40 5.88 17.07
N PRO A 129 -5.76 5.85 18.37
CA PRO A 129 -4.98 5.20 19.42
C PRO A 129 -4.98 3.66 19.33
N PHE A 130 -5.76 3.08 18.42
CA PHE A 130 -5.90 1.63 18.28
C PHE A 130 -5.00 1.05 17.18
N VAL A 131 -4.29 1.89 16.43
CA VAL A 131 -3.26 1.46 15.48
C VAL A 131 -2.02 1.01 16.24
N ALA A 132 -1.55 -0.21 15.97
CA ALA A 132 -0.28 -0.70 16.52
C ALA A 132 0.91 -0.29 15.65
N GLU A 133 0.74 -0.31 14.32
CA GLU A 133 1.79 0.05 13.37
C GLU A 133 1.29 1.10 12.37
N ALA A 134 1.96 2.25 12.31
CA ALA A 134 1.59 3.35 11.43
C ALA A 134 2.64 3.58 10.33
N TYR A 135 2.19 3.73 9.10
CA TYR A 135 3.03 4.06 7.93
C TYR A 135 2.62 5.41 7.37
N ASN A 136 3.60 6.27 7.10
CA ASN A 136 3.35 7.61 6.55
C ASN A 136 3.89 7.72 5.14
N HIS A 137 3.00 7.92 4.17
CA HIS A 137 3.36 8.15 2.77
C HIS A 137 3.35 9.63 2.42
N ARG A 138 4.28 10.07 1.56
CA ARG A 138 4.28 11.45 1.03
C ARG A 138 3.32 11.64 -0.14
N THR A 139 2.92 10.55 -0.81
CA THR A 139 2.08 10.60 -2.01
C THR A 139 0.87 9.69 -1.84
N PHE A 140 -0.24 10.06 -2.50
CA PHE A 140 -1.42 9.20 -2.55
C PHE A 140 -1.16 7.89 -3.29
N PHE A 141 -0.36 7.91 -4.35
CA PHE A 141 -0.07 6.72 -5.16
C PHE A 141 0.67 5.64 -4.37
N SER A 142 1.70 6.02 -3.62
CA SER A 142 2.46 5.08 -2.80
C SER A 142 1.60 4.50 -1.67
N ARG A 143 0.74 5.31 -1.05
CA ARG A 143 -0.25 4.85 -0.06
C ARG A 143 -1.24 3.84 -0.64
N LEU A 144 -1.83 4.19 -1.78
CA LEU A 144 -2.78 3.35 -2.51
C LEU A 144 -2.16 2.01 -2.90
N HIS A 145 -0.94 2.03 -3.43
CA HIS A 145 -0.19 0.82 -3.76
C HIS A 145 0.15 0.01 -2.50
N HIS A 146 0.44 0.65 -1.37
CA HIS A 146 0.75 -0.06 -0.13
C HIS A 146 -0.43 -0.90 0.38
N PHE A 147 -1.67 -0.39 0.30
CA PHE A 147 -2.87 -1.19 0.62
C PHE A 147 -2.94 -2.48 -0.20
N VAL A 148 -2.64 -2.39 -1.50
CA VAL A 148 -2.62 -3.53 -2.43
C VAL A 148 -1.53 -4.54 -2.04
N LEU A 149 -0.35 -4.05 -1.68
CA LEU A 149 0.77 -4.92 -1.29
C LEU A 149 0.51 -5.70 -0.01
N VAL A 150 -0.24 -5.13 0.93
CA VAL A 150 -0.37 -5.71 2.27
C VAL A 150 -1.63 -6.49 2.56
N SER A 151 -2.62 -6.47 1.67
CA SER A 151 -3.96 -6.99 1.97
C SER A 151 -4.34 -8.17 1.10
N GLU A 152 -5.00 -9.14 1.71
CA GLU A 152 -5.54 -10.33 1.05
C GLU A 152 -7.05 -10.19 0.78
N ALA A 153 -7.73 -9.27 1.45
CA ALA A 153 -9.12 -8.92 1.19
C ALA A 153 -9.41 -7.43 1.47
N PHE A 154 -10.46 -6.93 0.83
CA PHE A 154 -10.93 -5.55 0.96
C PHE A 154 -12.41 -5.52 1.34
N VAL A 155 -12.72 -4.76 2.39
CA VAL A 155 -14.09 -4.46 2.81
C VAL A 155 -14.33 -2.95 2.64
N VAL A 156 -15.38 -2.59 1.93
CA VAL A 156 -15.76 -1.20 1.66
C VAL A 156 -17.09 -0.92 2.33
N VAL A 157 -17.05 -0.10 3.38
CA VAL A 157 -18.22 0.37 4.12
C VAL A 157 -18.56 1.81 3.70
N PRO A 158 -19.73 2.38 4.08
CA PRO A 158 -20.15 3.68 3.59
C PRO A 158 -19.09 4.77 3.82
N GLY A 159 -18.85 5.57 2.78
CA GLY A 159 -17.67 6.41 2.68
C GLY A 159 -17.85 7.61 1.77
N GLY A 160 -16.84 8.48 1.76
CA GLY A 160 -16.78 9.65 0.86
C GLY A 160 -15.93 9.38 -0.38
N ILE A 161 -15.48 10.45 -1.02
CA ILE A 161 -14.65 10.40 -2.24
C ILE A 161 -13.38 9.55 -2.05
N GLY A 162 -12.73 9.64 -0.89
CA GLY A 162 -11.53 8.82 -0.60
C GLY A 162 -11.82 7.32 -0.63
N THR A 163 -12.93 6.90 -0.03
CA THR A 163 -13.39 5.51 -0.04
C THR A 163 -13.75 5.05 -1.44
N VAL A 164 -14.38 5.91 -2.25
CA VAL A 164 -14.69 5.62 -3.66
C VAL A 164 -13.42 5.49 -4.50
N LEU A 165 -12.41 6.33 -4.27
CA LEU A 165 -11.10 6.23 -4.93
C LEU A 165 -10.42 4.90 -4.62
N GLU A 166 -10.39 4.52 -3.34
CA GLU A 166 -9.82 3.24 -2.88
C GLU A 166 -10.59 2.05 -3.50
N LEU A 167 -11.93 2.07 -3.49
CA LEU A 167 -12.78 1.08 -4.16
C LEU A 167 -12.48 0.98 -5.66
N ALA A 168 -12.47 2.12 -6.37
CA ALA A 168 -12.27 2.15 -7.83
C ALA A 168 -10.90 1.58 -8.20
N MET A 169 -9.86 1.86 -7.41
CA MET A 169 -8.54 1.29 -7.64
C MET A 169 -8.53 -0.23 -7.48
N ILE A 170 -9.09 -0.77 -6.39
CA ILE A 170 -9.13 -2.22 -6.16
C ILE A 170 -9.96 -2.91 -7.26
N TRP A 171 -11.11 -2.34 -7.60
CA TRP A 171 -11.94 -2.85 -8.68
C TRP A 171 -11.20 -2.85 -10.02
N GLN A 172 -10.53 -1.76 -10.38
CA GLN A 172 -9.73 -1.68 -11.59
C GLN A 172 -8.64 -2.77 -11.63
N LEU A 173 -7.94 -3.01 -10.52
CA LEU A 173 -6.91 -4.04 -10.42
C LEU A 173 -7.46 -5.46 -10.52
N LEU A 174 -8.65 -5.72 -9.99
CA LEU A 174 -9.36 -6.99 -10.16
C LEU A 174 -9.76 -7.20 -11.63
N GLN A 175 -10.33 -6.17 -12.26
CA GLN A 175 -10.75 -6.22 -13.67
C GLN A 175 -9.60 -6.58 -14.60
N VAL A 176 -8.42 -5.97 -14.42
CA VAL A 176 -7.23 -6.24 -15.24
C VAL A 176 -6.37 -7.39 -14.71
N ARG A 177 -6.89 -8.18 -13.76
CA ARG A 177 -6.22 -9.35 -13.18
C ARG A 177 -4.82 -9.04 -12.64
N LYS A 178 -4.65 -7.87 -12.04
CA LYS A 178 -3.46 -7.53 -11.23
C LYS A 178 -3.62 -7.99 -9.79
N LEU A 179 -4.86 -8.14 -9.32
CA LEU A 179 -5.21 -8.87 -8.10
C LEU A 179 -5.82 -10.23 -8.46
N HIS A 180 -5.47 -11.26 -7.71
CA HIS A 180 -5.92 -12.64 -7.95
C HIS A 180 -6.43 -13.22 -6.64
N GLN A 181 -7.61 -13.84 -6.67
CA GLN A 181 -8.23 -14.48 -5.49
C GLN A 181 -8.37 -13.53 -4.29
N THR A 182 -8.54 -12.23 -4.56
CA THR A 182 -8.64 -11.17 -3.55
C THR A 182 -10.10 -10.73 -3.43
N PRO A 183 -10.80 -11.06 -2.33
CA PRO A 183 -12.19 -10.65 -2.15
C PRO A 183 -12.31 -9.12 -2.04
N LEU A 184 -13.30 -8.56 -2.73
CA LEU A 184 -13.74 -7.17 -2.59
C LEU A 184 -15.21 -7.19 -2.18
N ILE A 185 -15.49 -6.77 -0.94
CA ILE A 185 -16.81 -6.88 -0.31
C ILE A 185 -17.33 -5.48 -0.05
N LEU A 186 -18.51 -5.15 -0.55
CA LEU A 186 -19.17 -3.86 -0.32
C LEU A 186 -20.31 -4.05 0.67
N ILE A 187 -20.33 -3.25 1.74
CA ILE A 187 -21.31 -3.38 2.83
C ILE A 187 -22.10 -2.08 2.97
N GLY A 188 -23.43 -2.19 2.96
CA GLY A 188 -24.36 -1.08 3.20
C GLY A 188 -25.11 -0.63 1.93
N ARG A 189 -26.27 0.02 2.14
CA ARG A 189 -27.20 0.43 1.08
C ARG A 189 -26.61 1.42 0.07
N MET A 190 -25.53 2.11 0.42
CA MET A 190 -24.81 3.02 -0.49
C MET A 190 -24.32 2.30 -1.75
N TRP A 191 -24.08 0.98 -1.66
CA TRP A 191 -23.47 0.18 -2.72
C TRP A 191 -24.47 -0.77 -3.41
N ALA A 192 -25.76 -0.68 -3.07
CA ALA A 192 -26.83 -1.53 -3.58
C ALA A 192 -27.50 -0.94 -4.82
#